data_AF-A0A960U0R8-F1
#
_entry.id   AF-A0A960U0R8-F1
#
_cell.length_a   1.000
_cell.length_b   1.000
_cell.length_c   1.000
_cell.angle_alpha   90.00
_cell.angle_beta   90.00
_cell.angle_gamma   90.00
#
_symmetry.space_group_name_H-M   'P 1'
#
loop_
_entity.id
_entity.type
_entity.pdbx_description
1 polymer ?
#
loop_
_entity_poly.entity_id
_entity_poly.type
_entity_poly.pdbx_seq_one_letter_code
_entity_poly.pdbx_strand_id
1 'polypeptide(L)'
;QTRVLDPDLYVVLTGNNEGNPPASTLQAALHEWVAYRALKKGLRPDLSPEQRGYFQPDQDAVRQIVANYQRNIGSIVATAREAGVPLVLGTLPINLKYVPTDAEALRHAVTTLPMVGKGVVRAMDDCRAGRTDGGIAALADERDSPWALRALAECYELAGDFDAARSFYKIFVEQVPLIRMRPSLNDWLREALPTWPGVALADLEKEAEDASPSGIPDPGLFLDVCHMLWRGYYLMARPILRAIVDARWIPGTPRPAPTMDEVLDAAYPSRRFDAMHAPYAVDPNWPRVLRQAMLDAKEGRLPAERVPLARPPMPSGMTPPPPGAGPPTAPTPATPPPYPDVP
;
A
#
# COMPACT_ATOMS: atom_id res chain seq x y z
N GLN A 1 -30.26 19.89 -8.69
CA GLN A 1 -30.63 18.68 -9.45
C GLN A 1 -29.59 17.62 -9.17
N THR A 2 -29.99 16.50 -8.55
CA THR A 2 -29.11 15.35 -8.35
C THR A 2 -28.92 14.69 -9.71
N ARG A 3 -27.68 14.60 -10.20
CA ARG A 3 -27.41 13.83 -11.42
C ARG A 3 -27.62 12.35 -11.10
N VAL A 4 -28.57 11.71 -11.77
CA VAL A 4 -28.71 10.26 -11.77
C VAL A 4 -27.66 9.74 -12.74
N LEU A 5 -26.75 8.89 -12.26
CA LEU A 5 -25.80 8.19 -13.11
C LEU A 5 -26.46 6.90 -13.60
N ASP A 6 -26.22 6.54 -14.86
CA ASP A 6 -26.69 5.31 -15.49
C ASP A 6 -25.48 4.57 -16.09
N PRO A 7 -24.70 3.85 -15.26
CA PRO A 7 -23.45 3.24 -15.69
C PRO A 7 -23.68 1.92 -16.42
N ASP A 8 -22.95 1.68 -17.50
CA ASP A 8 -22.95 0.38 -18.20
C ASP A 8 -22.21 -0.73 -17.43
N LEU A 9 -21.37 -0.35 -16.47
CA LEU A 9 -20.48 -1.25 -15.74
C LEU A 9 -20.05 -0.64 -14.40
N TYR A 10 -20.02 -1.47 -13.35
CA TYR A 10 -19.31 -1.16 -12.12
C TYR A 10 -17.96 -1.89 -12.06
N VAL A 11 -16.92 -1.18 -11.60
CA VAL A 11 -15.63 -1.77 -11.24
C VAL A 11 -15.33 -1.35 -9.80
N VAL A 12 -15.20 -2.33 -8.91
CA VAL A 12 -14.98 -2.08 -7.49
C VAL A 12 -13.72 -2.78 -7.02
N LEU A 13 -12.79 -1.97 -6.52
CA LEU A 13 -11.52 -2.40 -5.93
C LEU A 13 -11.47 -1.83 -4.50
N THR A 14 -11.83 -2.63 -3.50
CA THR A 14 -11.87 -2.21 -2.08
C THR A 14 -11.28 -3.29 -1.17
N GLY A 15 -10.81 -2.88 0.01
CA GLY A 15 -10.09 -3.77 0.93
C GLY A 15 -8.97 -3.07 1.70
N ASN A 16 -8.32 -2.09 1.09
CA ASN A 16 -7.43 -1.19 1.79
C ASN A 16 -8.25 -0.30 2.73
N ASN A 17 -7.70 0.04 3.90
CA ASN A 17 -8.35 0.83 4.94
C ASN A 17 -9.59 0.20 5.63
N GLU A 18 -9.98 -1.04 5.31
CA GLU A 18 -11.10 -1.72 5.98
C GLU A 18 -10.82 -1.98 7.47
N GLY A 19 -9.53 -1.98 7.85
CA GLY A 19 -9.07 -2.11 9.23
C GLY A 19 -9.10 -0.83 10.05
N ASN A 20 -9.48 0.32 9.47
CA ASN A 20 -9.62 1.54 10.26
C ASN A 20 -10.88 1.42 11.14
N PRO A 21 -10.75 1.62 12.46
CA PRO A 21 -11.91 1.58 13.35
C PRO A 21 -12.94 2.63 12.91
N PRO A 22 -14.24 2.43 13.17
CA PRO A 22 -15.26 3.43 12.85
C PRO A 22 -14.91 4.74 13.56
N ALA A 23 -14.58 5.77 12.80
CA ALA A 23 -14.43 7.10 13.37
C ALA A 23 -15.80 7.59 13.82
N SER A 24 -15.92 8.14 15.03
CA SER A 24 -16.92 9.19 15.25
C SER A 24 -16.71 10.27 14.15
N THR A 25 -17.73 10.39 13.30
CA THR A 25 -17.61 10.30 11.83
C THR A 25 -17.30 11.63 11.13
N LEU A 26 -17.03 12.70 11.89
CA LEU A 26 -16.70 14.03 11.37
C LEU A 26 -15.17 14.25 11.25
N GLN A 27 -14.39 13.60 12.13
CA GLN A 27 -12.96 13.88 12.22
C GLN A 27 -12.15 13.23 11.09
N ALA A 28 -12.59 12.06 10.61
CA ALA A 28 -11.98 11.38 9.48
C ALA A 28 -12.28 12.11 8.15
N ALA A 29 -13.54 12.51 7.90
CA ALA A 29 -13.92 13.26 6.71
C ALA A 29 -13.17 14.61 6.60
N LEU A 30 -12.93 15.26 7.74
CA LEU A 30 -12.14 16.49 7.79
C LEU A 30 -10.65 16.22 7.52
N HIS A 31 -10.09 15.07 7.93
CA HIS A 31 -8.68 14.73 7.66
C HIS A 31 -8.33 14.55 6.18
N GLU A 32 -9.31 14.26 5.34
CA GLU A 32 -9.10 14.13 3.90
C GLU A 32 -8.93 15.49 3.20
N TRP A 33 -9.42 16.58 3.80
CA TRP A 33 -9.31 17.92 3.23
C TRP A 33 -7.91 18.49 3.49
N VAL A 34 -7.16 18.75 2.41
CA VAL A 34 -5.82 19.40 2.46
C VAL A 34 -5.86 20.70 3.27
N ALA A 35 -6.93 21.49 3.14
CA ALA A 35 -7.13 22.72 3.90
C ALA A 35 -7.31 22.48 5.41
N TYR A 36 -8.04 21.43 5.81
CA TYR A 36 -8.18 21.08 7.23
C TYR A 36 -6.89 20.51 7.81
N ARG A 37 -6.10 19.74 7.05
CA ARG A 37 -4.76 19.30 7.49
C ARG A 37 -3.83 20.49 7.73
N ALA A 38 -3.85 21.49 6.85
CA ALA A 38 -3.11 22.74 7.03
C ALA A 38 -3.63 23.55 8.25
N LEU A 39 -4.95 23.64 8.42
CA LEU A 39 -5.57 24.34 9.57
C LEU A 39 -5.29 23.62 10.91
N LYS A 40 -5.40 22.29 10.94
CA LYS A 40 -5.12 21.45 12.12
C LYS A 40 -3.66 21.59 12.56
N LYS A 41 -2.73 21.65 11.61
CA LYS A 41 -1.30 21.84 11.86
C LYS A 41 -0.98 23.24 12.41
N GLY A 42 -1.83 24.23 12.13
CA GLY A 42 -1.72 25.59 12.68
C GLY A 42 -2.49 25.85 13.98
N LEU A 43 -3.50 25.03 14.32
CA LEU A 43 -4.45 25.34 15.39
C LEU A 43 -4.49 24.33 16.56
N ARG A 44 -3.80 23.19 16.49
CA ARG A 44 -3.75 22.22 17.60
C ARG A 44 -2.31 21.89 18.00
N PRO A 45 -2.05 21.67 19.30
CA PRO A 45 -0.80 21.07 19.73
C PRO A 45 -0.69 19.66 19.10
N ASP A 46 0.56 19.27 18.83
CA ASP A 46 0.91 17.93 18.38
C ASP A 46 0.17 16.88 19.22
N LEU A 47 -0.51 15.93 18.57
CA LEU A 47 -1.05 14.75 19.26
C LEU A 47 0.10 14.09 20.01
N SER A 48 -0.10 13.65 21.26
CA SER A 48 0.94 12.90 21.96
C SER A 48 1.26 11.61 21.17
N PRO A 49 2.49 11.08 21.22
CA PRO A 49 2.82 9.81 20.57
C PRO A 49 1.85 8.67 20.89
N GLU A 50 1.22 8.65 22.08
CA GLU A 50 0.20 7.65 22.41
C GLU A 50 -1.10 7.81 21.60
N GLN A 51 -1.44 9.03 21.21
CA GLN A 51 -2.66 9.36 20.44
C GLN A 51 -2.49 9.16 18.93
N ARG A 52 -1.27 8.88 18.46
CA ARG A 52 -0.94 8.62 17.05
C ARG A 52 -0.77 7.13 16.76
N GLY A 53 -1.08 6.26 17.72
CA GLY A 53 -0.94 4.82 17.56
C GLY A 53 -1.76 4.31 16.38
N TYR A 54 -1.12 3.53 15.51
CA TYR A 54 -1.84 2.69 14.56
C TYR A 54 -2.75 1.74 15.35
N PHE A 55 -4.00 1.64 14.92
CA PHE A 55 -4.95 0.70 15.50
C PHE A 55 -4.42 -0.73 15.35
N GLN A 56 -4.16 -1.40 16.48
CA GLN A 56 -3.95 -2.84 16.51
C GLN A 56 -5.26 -3.49 16.95
N PRO A 57 -6.02 -4.09 16.02
CA PRO A 57 -7.28 -4.73 16.37
C PRO A 57 -7.01 -5.94 17.28
N ASP A 58 -7.77 -6.06 18.36
CA ASP A 58 -7.93 -7.34 19.05
C ASP A 58 -8.73 -8.33 18.16
N GLN A 59 -8.89 -9.57 18.64
CA GLN A 59 -9.58 -10.62 17.88
C GLN A 59 -11.05 -10.27 17.57
N ASP A 60 -11.73 -9.52 18.44
CA ASP A 60 -13.11 -9.09 18.22
C ASP A 60 -13.19 -8.00 17.15
N ALA A 61 -12.27 -7.04 17.18
CA ALA A 61 -12.14 -6.02 16.16
C ALA A 61 -11.80 -6.62 14.78
N VAL A 62 -10.89 -7.59 14.71
CA VAL A 62 -10.60 -8.31 13.46
C VAL A 62 -11.86 -8.98 12.92
N ARG A 63 -12.60 -9.72 13.77
CA ARG A 63 -13.86 -10.35 13.36
C ARG A 63 -14.87 -9.33 12.83
N GLN A 64 -14.99 -8.17 13.48
CA GLN A 64 -15.90 -7.12 13.06
C GLN A 64 -15.49 -6.50 11.72
N ILE A 65 -14.20 -6.27 11.48
CA ILE A 65 -13.66 -5.77 10.21
C ILE A 65 -14.02 -6.75 9.08
N VAL A 66 -13.75 -8.04 9.28
CA VAL A 66 -14.09 -9.08 8.31
C VAL A 66 -15.59 -9.10 8.03
N ALA A 67 -16.42 -9.11 9.08
CA ALA A 67 -17.88 -9.10 8.93
C ALA A 67 -18.40 -7.84 8.20
N ASN A 68 -17.79 -6.69 8.44
CA ASN A 68 -18.13 -5.45 7.73
C ASN A 68 -17.75 -5.51 6.26
N TYR A 69 -16.53 -5.94 5.94
CA TYR A 69 -16.09 -6.12 4.56
C TYR A 69 -17.03 -7.06 3.80
N GLN A 70 -17.32 -8.23 4.36
CA GLN A 70 -18.21 -9.21 3.75
C GLN A 70 -19.61 -8.66 3.50
N ARG A 71 -20.18 -7.93 4.49
CA ARG A 71 -21.48 -7.27 4.36
C ARG A 71 -21.45 -6.20 3.27
N ASN A 72 -20.42 -5.36 3.24
CA ASN A 72 -20.28 -4.27 2.28
C ASN A 72 -20.17 -4.80 0.85
N ILE A 73 -19.33 -5.82 0.62
CA ILE A 73 -19.23 -6.48 -0.70
C ILE A 73 -20.57 -7.12 -1.09
N GLY A 74 -21.23 -7.81 -0.15
CA GLY A 74 -22.56 -8.38 -0.39
C GLY A 74 -23.59 -7.33 -0.80
N SER A 75 -23.59 -6.16 -0.14
CA SER A 75 -24.45 -5.03 -0.51
C SER A 75 -24.12 -4.47 -1.89
N ILE A 76 -22.84 -4.29 -2.23
CA ILE A 76 -22.41 -3.82 -3.57
C ILE A 76 -22.90 -4.77 -4.66
N VAL A 77 -22.74 -6.08 -4.47
CA VAL A 77 -23.23 -7.10 -5.40
C VAL A 77 -24.75 -7.06 -5.55
N ALA A 78 -25.47 -6.99 -4.43
CA ALA A 78 -26.93 -6.92 -4.45
C ALA A 78 -27.43 -5.67 -5.19
N THR A 79 -26.84 -4.51 -4.92
CA THR A 79 -27.18 -3.25 -5.58
C THR A 79 -26.89 -3.28 -7.08
N ALA A 80 -25.73 -3.78 -7.51
CA ALA A 80 -25.40 -3.91 -8.92
C ALA A 80 -26.40 -4.82 -9.65
N ARG A 81 -26.74 -5.95 -9.03
CA ARG A 81 -27.74 -6.91 -9.56
C ARG A 81 -29.14 -6.30 -9.67
N GLU A 82 -29.60 -5.57 -8.65
CA GLU A 82 -30.90 -4.89 -8.65
C GLU A 82 -30.98 -3.82 -9.74
N ALA A 83 -29.86 -3.14 -10.02
CA ALA A 83 -29.76 -2.20 -11.12
C ALA A 83 -29.61 -2.86 -12.50
N GLY A 84 -29.39 -4.18 -12.56
CA GLY A 84 -29.10 -4.88 -13.81
C GLY A 84 -27.76 -4.49 -14.44
N VAL A 85 -26.84 -3.90 -13.67
CA VAL A 85 -25.54 -3.42 -14.14
C VAL A 85 -24.47 -4.48 -13.84
N PRO A 86 -23.68 -4.93 -14.83
CA PRO A 86 -22.57 -5.85 -14.59
C PRO A 86 -21.55 -5.29 -13.60
N LEU A 87 -20.86 -6.20 -12.89
CA LEU A 87 -19.91 -5.83 -11.84
C LEU A 87 -18.60 -6.59 -11.97
N VAL A 88 -17.49 -5.87 -12.07
CA VAL A 88 -16.15 -6.41 -11.79
C VAL A 88 -15.80 -6.13 -10.34
N LEU A 89 -15.57 -7.19 -9.56
CA LEU A 89 -14.88 -7.10 -8.28
C LEU A 89 -13.40 -7.41 -8.48
N GLY A 90 -12.52 -6.71 -7.78
CA GLY A 90 -11.10 -7.04 -7.79
C GLY A 90 -10.55 -7.30 -6.40
N THR A 91 -9.69 -8.32 -6.30
CA THR A 91 -8.74 -8.42 -5.19
C THR A 91 -7.83 -7.19 -5.19
N LEU A 92 -7.15 -6.90 -4.08
CA LEU A 92 -6.14 -5.85 -4.07
C LEU A 92 -4.71 -6.43 -4.00
N PRO A 93 -3.76 -5.87 -4.77
CA PRO A 93 -2.36 -6.28 -4.67
C PRO A 93 -1.79 -5.85 -3.31
N ILE A 94 -0.98 -6.72 -2.71
CA ILE A 94 -0.45 -6.52 -1.36
C ILE A 94 1.07 -6.36 -1.42
N ASN A 95 1.60 -5.24 -0.94
CA ASN A 95 3.05 -5.08 -0.77
C ASN A 95 3.54 -5.93 0.41
N LEU A 96 3.93 -7.18 0.11
CA LEU A 96 4.36 -8.17 1.11
C LEU A 96 5.67 -7.78 1.78
N LYS A 97 6.58 -7.14 1.03
CA LYS A 97 7.91 -6.76 1.55
C LYS A 97 7.94 -5.43 2.29
N TYR A 98 6.89 -4.62 2.23
CA TYR A 98 6.89 -3.30 2.87
C TYR A 98 7.31 -3.38 4.35
N VAL A 99 8.34 -2.61 4.67
CA VAL A 99 8.71 -2.23 6.04
C VAL A 99 8.26 -0.80 6.22
N PRO A 100 7.58 -0.44 7.30
CA PRO A 100 7.36 0.97 7.61
C PRO A 100 8.71 1.67 7.80
N THR A 101 9.08 2.56 6.87
CA THR A 101 10.33 3.34 6.93
C THR A 101 10.13 4.76 7.43
N ASP A 102 8.89 5.26 7.50
CA ASP A 102 8.62 6.59 8.04
C ASP A 102 8.94 6.62 9.55
N ALA A 103 9.46 7.74 10.06
CA ALA A 103 9.94 7.79 11.44
C ALA A 103 8.85 7.58 12.50
N GLU A 104 7.56 7.61 12.13
CA GLU A 104 6.43 7.46 13.04
C GLU A 104 6.00 6.00 13.16
N ALA A 105 5.95 5.27 12.05
CA ALA A 105 5.82 3.83 11.98
C ALA A 105 7.14 3.13 12.37
N LEU A 106 8.29 3.79 12.22
CA LEU A 106 9.55 3.38 12.83
C LEU A 106 9.54 3.66 14.33
N ARG A 107 8.94 4.76 14.82
CA ARG A 107 8.75 4.97 16.27
C ARG A 107 7.77 3.95 16.85
N HIS A 108 6.73 3.59 16.12
CA HIS A 108 5.80 2.52 16.50
C HIS A 108 6.47 1.15 16.44
N ALA A 109 7.25 0.89 15.39
CA ALA A 109 8.14 -0.24 15.34
C ALA A 109 9.09 -0.17 16.53
N VAL A 110 9.67 0.97 16.92
CA VAL A 110 10.65 1.12 18.02
C VAL A 110 10.01 0.94 19.39
N THR A 111 8.74 1.32 19.57
CA THR A 111 7.97 1.05 20.79
C THR A 111 7.40 -0.37 20.84
N THR A 112 7.23 -1.04 19.69
CA THR A 112 6.90 -2.48 19.60
C THR A 112 8.15 -3.38 19.40
N LEU A 113 9.32 -2.81 19.11
CA LEU A 113 10.63 -3.45 18.93
C LEU A 113 11.26 -3.98 20.22
N PRO A 114 10.78 -3.66 21.45
CA PRO A 114 11.06 -4.52 22.59
C PRO A 114 10.63 -5.98 22.33
N MET A 115 9.78 -6.24 21.32
CA MET A 115 9.35 -7.58 20.89
C MET A 115 10.20 -8.25 19.81
N VAL A 116 11.17 -7.57 19.20
CA VAL A 116 12.15 -8.30 18.36
C VAL A 116 13.17 -8.89 19.32
N GLY A 117 12.90 -10.12 19.76
CA GLY A 117 13.78 -10.87 20.63
C GLY A 117 15.20 -10.91 20.07
N LYS A 118 16.20 -10.96 20.95
CA LYS A 118 17.61 -11.18 20.54
C LYS A 118 17.75 -12.44 19.67
N GLY A 119 16.86 -13.42 19.87
CA GLY A 119 16.71 -14.62 19.03
C GLY A 119 16.44 -14.28 17.57
N VAL A 120 15.40 -13.49 17.29
CA VAL A 120 15.06 -13.03 15.93
C VAL A 120 16.23 -12.33 15.24
N VAL A 121 16.91 -11.41 15.93
CA VAL A 121 18.05 -10.68 15.35
C VAL A 121 19.18 -11.63 14.99
N ARG A 122 19.53 -12.53 15.90
CA ARG A 122 20.59 -13.52 15.68
C ARG A 122 20.25 -14.47 14.54
N ALA A 123 19.03 -14.98 14.50
CA ALA A 123 18.56 -15.86 13.44
C ALA A 123 18.63 -15.20 12.06
N MET A 124 18.24 -13.92 11.98
CA MET A 124 18.38 -13.14 10.75
C MET A 124 19.83 -12.92 10.33
N ASP A 125 20.72 -12.64 11.28
CA ASP A 125 22.15 -12.50 11.00
C ASP A 125 22.76 -13.85 10.55
N ASP A 126 22.27 -14.99 11.08
CA ASP A 126 22.63 -16.33 10.61
C ASP A 126 22.15 -16.60 9.17
N CYS A 127 20.89 -16.31 8.85
CA CYS A 127 20.35 -16.46 7.49
C CYS A 127 21.13 -15.62 6.47
N ARG A 128 21.43 -14.36 6.80
CA ARG A 128 22.23 -13.47 5.92
C ARG A 128 23.66 -13.94 5.72
N ALA A 129 24.21 -14.69 6.67
CA ALA A 129 25.51 -15.34 6.55
C ALA A 129 25.45 -16.70 5.84
N GLY A 130 24.32 -17.05 5.21
CA GLY A 130 24.12 -18.30 4.48
C GLY A 130 23.78 -19.50 5.37
N ARG A 131 23.58 -19.31 6.68
CA ARG A 131 23.16 -20.36 7.62
C ARG A 131 21.64 -20.38 7.76
N THR A 132 20.93 -20.47 6.64
CA THR A 132 19.47 -20.32 6.57
C THR A 132 18.74 -21.38 7.39
N ASP A 133 19.16 -22.65 7.34
CA ASP A 133 18.51 -23.73 8.10
C ASP A 133 18.55 -23.49 9.62
N GLY A 134 19.70 -23.03 10.12
CA GLY A 134 19.88 -22.71 11.54
C GLY A 134 19.05 -21.50 11.97
N GLY A 135 18.98 -20.47 11.14
CA GLY A 135 18.14 -19.30 11.40
C GLY A 135 16.64 -19.62 11.36
N ILE A 136 16.19 -20.41 10.38
CA ILE A 136 14.79 -20.87 10.29
C ILE A 136 14.42 -21.70 11.52
N ALA A 137 15.27 -22.65 11.91
CA ALA A 137 15.05 -23.47 13.10
C ALA A 137 14.95 -22.62 14.37
N ALA A 138 15.82 -21.62 14.53
CA ALA A 138 15.81 -20.72 15.67
C ALA A 138 14.55 -19.85 15.76
N LEU A 139 13.90 -19.55 14.63
CA LEU A 139 12.67 -18.77 14.57
C LEU A 139 11.40 -19.63 14.71
N ALA A 140 11.49 -20.95 14.62
CA ALA A 140 10.33 -21.83 14.57
C ALA A 140 9.48 -21.77 15.84
N ASP A 141 10.13 -21.55 16.99
CA ASP A 141 9.48 -21.47 18.30
C ASP A 141 8.95 -20.05 18.63
N GLU A 142 9.29 -19.05 17.82
CA GLU A 142 8.88 -17.65 18.02
C GLU A 142 7.72 -17.22 17.09
N ARG A 143 7.04 -18.17 16.42
CA ARG A 143 6.00 -17.91 15.40
C ARG A 143 4.78 -17.10 15.89
N ASP A 144 4.58 -17.00 17.19
CA ASP A 144 3.55 -16.14 17.79
C ASP A 144 3.89 -14.64 17.66
N SER A 145 5.14 -14.31 17.35
CA SER A 145 5.59 -12.95 17.06
C SER A 145 5.43 -12.63 15.57
N PRO A 146 4.67 -11.58 15.20
CA PRO A 146 4.61 -11.11 13.81
C PRO A 146 5.99 -10.82 13.22
N TRP A 147 6.92 -10.34 14.05
CA TRP A 147 8.28 -10.03 13.61
C TRP A 147 9.12 -11.27 13.36
N ALA A 148 8.90 -12.36 14.11
CA ALA A 148 9.52 -13.65 13.81
C ALA A 148 8.95 -14.26 12.53
N LEU A 149 7.65 -14.09 12.26
CA LEU A 149 7.04 -14.52 10.99
C LEU A 149 7.64 -13.77 9.79
N ARG A 150 7.83 -12.46 9.92
CA ARG A 150 8.55 -11.68 8.90
C ARG A 150 9.99 -12.17 8.72
N ALA A 151 10.70 -12.40 9.82
CA ALA A 151 12.07 -12.90 9.77
C ALA A 151 12.15 -14.30 9.11
N LEU A 152 11.19 -15.18 9.39
CA LEU A 152 11.05 -16.46 8.72
C LEU A 152 10.90 -16.27 7.21
N ALA A 153 10.01 -15.35 6.79
CA ALA A 153 9.83 -15.05 5.37
C ALA A 153 11.14 -14.61 4.70
N GLU A 154 11.89 -13.68 5.32
CA GLU A 154 13.18 -13.23 4.81
C GLU A 154 14.23 -14.35 4.78
N CYS A 155 14.26 -15.23 5.79
CA CYS A 155 15.15 -16.39 5.82
C CYS A 155 14.84 -17.42 4.73
N TYR A 156 13.55 -17.73 4.50
CA TYR A 156 13.14 -18.62 3.40
C TYR A 156 13.45 -18.01 2.03
N GLU A 157 13.28 -16.70 1.88
CA GLU A 157 13.65 -16.01 0.65
C GLU A 157 15.16 -16.10 0.39
N LEU A 158 16.00 -15.89 1.42
CA LEU A 158 17.45 -16.07 1.33
C LEU A 158 17.86 -17.53 1.02
N ALA A 159 17.06 -18.50 1.44
CA ALA A 159 17.24 -19.91 1.12
C ALA A 159 16.77 -20.29 -0.31
N GLY A 160 16.09 -19.37 -1.00
CA GLY A 160 15.50 -19.61 -2.33
C GLY A 160 14.15 -20.33 -2.31
N ASP A 161 13.56 -20.57 -1.12
CA ASP A 161 12.22 -21.14 -0.98
C ASP A 161 11.18 -20.02 -0.98
N PHE A 162 10.85 -19.56 -2.19
CA PHE A 162 9.98 -18.39 -2.37
C PHE A 162 8.51 -18.66 -2.02
N ASP A 163 8.06 -19.91 -2.11
CA ASP A 163 6.68 -20.28 -1.75
C ASP A 163 6.49 -20.24 -0.24
N ALA A 164 7.45 -20.77 0.53
CA ALA A 164 7.45 -20.64 1.98
C ALA A 164 7.58 -19.16 2.39
N ALA A 165 8.50 -18.42 1.75
CA ALA A 165 8.68 -16.99 2.01
C ALA A 165 7.38 -16.20 1.81
N ARG A 166 6.71 -16.37 0.66
CA ARG A 166 5.43 -15.73 0.34
C ARG A 166 4.37 -16.05 1.39
N SER A 167 4.28 -17.32 1.81
CA SER A 167 3.32 -17.77 2.82
C SER A 167 3.54 -17.07 4.16
N PHE A 168 4.78 -17.00 4.65
CA PHE A 168 5.09 -16.30 5.90
C PHE A 168 4.90 -14.79 5.80
N TYR A 169 5.19 -14.16 4.65
CA TYR A 169 4.85 -12.76 4.44
C TYR A 169 3.34 -12.51 4.50
N LYS A 170 2.51 -13.38 3.89
CA LYS A 170 1.05 -13.26 3.98
C LYS A 170 0.56 -13.37 5.42
N ILE A 171 1.07 -14.33 6.20
CA ILE A 171 0.72 -14.48 7.63
C ILE A 171 1.15 -13.22 8.42
N PHE A 172 2.34 -12.67 8.14
CA PHE A 172 2.76 -11.41 8.75
C PHE A 172 1.80 -10.26 8.42
N VAL A 173 1.41 -10.09 7.16
CA VAL A 173 0.47 -9.03 6.76
C VAL A 173 -0.92 -9.26 7.35
N GLU A 174 -1.35 -10.51 7.53
CA GLU A 174 -2.60 -10.82 8.22
C GLU A 174 -2.58 -10.31 9.67
N GLN A 175 -1.44 -10.40 10.36
CA GLN A 175 -1.29 -9.88 11.72
C GLN A 175 -1.03 -8.37 11.77
N VAL A 176 -0.32 -7.84 10.77
CA VAL A 176 0.10 -6.43 10.70
C VAL A 176 -0.27 -5.84 9.34
N PRO A 177 -1.56 -5.69 9.03
CA PRO A 177 -1.99 -5.22 7.71
C PRO A 177 -1.68 -3.74 7.49
N LEU A 178 -1.63 -2.96 8.58
CA LEU A 178 -1.66 -1.50 8.53
C LEU A 178 -2.92 -1.06 7.77
N ILE A 179 -2.74 -0.38 6.63
CA ILE A 179 -3.83 0.03 5.74
C ILE A 179 -4.00 -0.90 4.53
N ARG A 180 -3.19 -1.97 4.42
CA ARG A 180 -3.29 -2.94 3.31
C ARG A 180 -4.52 -3.80 3.45
N MET A 181 -4.97 -4.28 2.30
CA MET A 181 -5.79 -5.47 2.19
C MET A 181 -5.16 -6.65 2.94
N ARG A 182 -6.01 -7.40 3.65
CA ARG A 182 -5.63 -8.66 4.30
C ARG A 182 -5.65 -9.79 3.27
N PRO A 183 -4.66 -10.69 3.26
CA PRO A 183 -4.68 -11.86 2.37
C PRO A 183 -5.97 -12.69 2.50
N SER A 184 -6.45 -12.92 3.73
CA SER A 184 -7.69 -13.66 3.98
C SER A 184 -8.94 -13.06 3.33
N LEU A 185 -8.98 -11.73 3.14
CA LEU A 185 -10.11 -11.07 2.48
C LEU A 185 -10.06 -11.24 0.96
N ASN A 186 -8.86 -11.30 0.37
CA ASN A 186 -8.70 -11.63 -1.05
C ASN A 186 -9.14 -13.07 -1.30
N ASP A 187 -8.74 -14.00 -0.42
CA ASP A 187 -9.13 -15.41 -0.51
C ASP A 187 -10.64 -15.59 -0.36
N TRP A 188 -11.25 -14.94 0.64
CA TRP A 188 -12.71 -14.95 0.78
C TRP A 188 -13.42 -14.41 -0.46
N LEU A 189 -12.90 -13.34 -1.09
CA LEU A 189 -13.50 -12.79 -2.31
C LEU A 189 -13.51 -13.81 -3.45
N ARG A 190 -12.40 -14.56 -3.62
CA ARG A 190 -12.29 -15.64 -4.61
C ARG A 190 -13.27 -16.77 -4.31
N GLU A 191 -13.38 -17.17 -3.05
CA GLU A 191 -14.30 -18.23 -2.60
C GLU A 191 -15.77 -17.85 -2.73
N ALA A 192 -16.12 -16.58 -2.52
CA ALA A 192 -17.50 -16.10 -2.58
C ALA A 192 -17.99 -15.88 -4.02
N LEU A 193 -17.09 -15.56 -4.96
CA LEU A 193 -17.41 -15.22 -6.35
C LEU A 193 -18.37 -16.21 -7.04
N PRO A 194 -18.22 -17.55 -6.94
CA PRO A 194 -19.13 -18.50 -7.60
C PRO A 194 -20.60 -18.37 -7.15
N THR A 195 -20.86 -17.71 -6.01
CA THR A 195 -22.22 -17.49 -5.49
C THR A 195 -22.89 -16.23 -6.06
N TRP A 196 -22.18 -15.41 -6.84
CA TRP A 196 -22.64 -14.13 -7.37
C TRP A 196 -22.73 -14.14 -8.90
N PRO A 197 -23.86 -14.59 -9.48
CA PRO A 197 -24.04 -14.58 -10.92
C PRO A 197 -23.99 -13.15 -11.47
N GLY A 198 -23.35 -12.96 -12.62
CA GLY A 198 -23.19 -11.65 -13.25
C GLY A 198 -22.05 -10.80 -12.68
N VAL A 199 -21.23 -11.36 -11.78
CA VAL A 199 -20.03 -10.73 -11.24
C VAL A 199 -18.78 -11.41 -11.83
N ALA A 200 -17.79 -10.62 -12.23
CA ALA A 200 -16.50 -11.08 -12.71
C ALA A 200 -15.40 -10.68 -11.72
N LEU A 201 -14.35 -11.51 -11.64
CA LEU A 201 -13.20 -11.24 -10.79
C LEU A 201 -12.02 -10.72 -11.61
N ALA A 202 -11.45 -9.61 -11.16
CA ALA A 202 -10.13 -9.16 -11.56
C ALA A 202 -9.12 -9.51 -10.44
N ASP A 203 -8.32 -10.54 -10.63
CA ASP A 203 -7.33 -10.97 -9.62
C ASP A 203 -6.02 -10.16 -9.72
N LEU A 204 -6.06 -8.94 -9.17
CA LEU A 204 -4.90 -8.05 -9.12
C LEU A 204 -3.79 -8.58 -8.19
N GLU A 205 -4.13 -9.32 -7.13
CA GLU A 205 -3.10 -9.91 -6.26
C GLU A 205 -2.26 -10.93 -7.04
N LYS A 206 -2.92 -11.81 -7.80
CA LYS A 206 -2.23 -12.77 -8.66
C LYS A 206 -1.39 -12.09 -9.74
N GLU A 207 -1.89 -11.04 -10.37
CA GLU A 207 -1.12 -10.26 -11.36
C GLU A 207 0.12 -9.61 -10.70
N ALA A 208 0.00 -9.14 -9.46
CA ALA A 208 1.15 -8.58 -8.74
C ALA A 208 2.18 -9.65 -8.39
N GLU A 209 1.76 -10.84 -7.95
CA GLU A 209 2.64 -11.97 -7.73
C GLU A 209 3.38 -12.36 -9.02
N ASP A 210 2.65 -12.53 -10.14
CA ASP A 210 3.22 -12.89 -11.43
C ASP A 210 4.21 -11.85 -11.98
N ALA A 211 3.98 -10.57 -11.69
CA ALA A 211 4.83 -9.48 -12.14
C ALA A 211 6.06 -9.23 -11.26
N SER A 212 6.15 -9.91 -10.11
CA SER A 212 7.19 -9.68 -9.11
C SER A 212 8.29 -10.73 -9.20
N PRO A 213 9.56 -10.34 -8.98
CA PRO A 213 10.63 -11.31 -8.80
C PRO A 213 10.26 -12.32 -7.72
N SER A 214 10.49 -13.61 -8.00
CA SER A 214 10.21 -14.70 -7.07
C SER A 214 8.73 -14.86 -6.65
N GLY A 215 7.79 -14.19 -7.31
CA GLY A 215 6.38 -14.26 -6.95
C GLY A 215 6.02 -13.50 -5.66
N ILE A 216 6.89 -12.63 -5.14
CA ILE A 216 6.68 -11.91 -3.87
C ILE A 216 6.60 -10.41 -4.17
N PRO A 217 5.41 -9.78 -4.10
CA PRO A 217 5.29 -8.36 -4.41
C PRO A 217 6.12 -7.43 -3.52
N ASP A 218 6.80 -6.49 -4.17
CA ASP A 218 7.90 -5.72 -3.61
C ASP A 218 7.88 -4.24 -4.02
N PRO A 219 8.80 -3.39 -3.51
CA PRO A 219 8.89 -1.97 -3.88
C PRO A 219 9.11 -1.68 -5.38
N GLY A 220 9.37 -2.68 -6.23
CA GLY A 220 9.38 -2.53 -7.68
C GLY A 220 7.98 -2.36 -8.30
N LEU A 221 6.92 -2.69 -7.55
CA LEU A 221 5.52 -2.42 -7.92
C LEU A 221 4.88 -1.31 -7.07
N PHE A 222 5.39 -1.08 -5.87
CA PHE A 222 4.76 -0.21 -4.88
C PHE A 222 5.60 1.01 -4.52
N LEU A 223 4.93 2.15 -4.38
CA LEU A 223 5.52 3.39 -3.85
C LEU A 223 5.64 3.34 -2.33
N ASP A 224 4.61 2.81 -1.67
CA ASP A 224 4.54 2.71 -0.22
C ASP A 224 3.82 1.43 0.23
N VAL A 225 3.20 1.45 1.41
CA VAL A 225 2.47 0.35 2.01
C VAL A 225 1.37 -0.23 1.09
N CYS A 226 0.70 0.58 0.28
CA CYS A 226 -0.38 0.12 -0.59
C CYS A 226 -0.54 0.88 -1.91
N HIS A 227 0.05 2.06 -2.05
CA HIS A 227 0.05 2.81 -3.31
C HIS A 227 1.09 2.24 -4.26
N MET A 228 0.73 2.16 -5.54
CA MET A 228 1.57 1.58 -6.57
C MET A 228 2.41 2.62 -7.30
N LEU A 229 3.52 2.17 -7.86
CA LEU A 229 4.19 2.90 -8.94
C LEU A 229 3.33 2.85 -10.21
N TRP A 230 3.60 3.71 -11.18
CA TRP A 230 2.91 3.68 -12.48
C TRP A 230 2.96 2.32 -13.16
N ARG A 231 4.11 1.63 -13.09
CA ARG A 231 4.25 0.25 -13.58
C ARG A 231 3.25 -0.67 -12.88
N GLY A 232 3.08 -0.56 -11.56
CA GLY A 232 2.11 -1.33 -10.80
C GLY A 232 0.68 -1.04 -11.26
N TYR A 233 0.27 0.23 -11.34
CA TYR A 233 -1.06 0.60 -11.85
C TYR A 233 -1.33 0.09 -13.26
N TYR A 234 -0.35 0.21 -14.17
CA TYR A 234 -0.46 -0.29 -15.54
C TYR A 234 -0.71 -1.80 -15.58
N LEU A 235 0.06 -2.57 -14.82
CA LEU A 235 -0.09 -4.02 -14.76
C LEU A 235 -1.43 -4.42 -14.13
N MET A 236 -1.88 -3.74 -13.07
CA MET A 236 -3.15 -4.04 -12.40
C MET A 236 -4.38 -3.67 -13.23
N ALA A 237 -4.27 -2.78 -14.20
CA ALA A 237 -5.36 -2.50 -15.13
C ALA A 237 -5.65 -3.69 -16.07
N ARG A 238 -4.66 -4.54 -16.33
CA ARG A 238 -4.79 -5.70 -17.26
C ARG A 238 -5.82 -6.74 -16.81
N PRO A 239 -5.81 -7.26 -15.56
CA PRO A 239 -6.85 -8.19 -15.11
C PRO A 239 -8.25 -7.59 -15.16
N ILE A 240 -8.40 -6.28 -14.93
CA ILE A 240 -9.70 -5.59 -15.02
C ILE A 240 -10.18 -5.62 -16.47
N LEU A 241 -9.33 -5.21 -17.42
CA LEU A 241 -9.68 -5.21 -18.84
C LEU A 241 -9.98 -6.63 -19.34
N ARG A 242 -9.18 -7.63 -18.93
CA ARG A 242 -9.44 -9.05 -19.27
C ARG A 242 -10.81 -9.49 -18.75
N ALA A 243 -11.13 -9.22 -17.48
CA ALA A 243 -12.43 -9.58 -16.90
C ALA A 243 -13.60 -8.98 -17.68
N ILE A 244 -13.50 -7.72 -18.11
CA ILE A 244 -14.52 -7.03 -18.90
C ILE A 244 -14.65 -7.67 -20.31
N VAL A 245 -13.52 -7.94 -20.96
CA VAL A 245 -13.47 -8.51 -22.31
C VAL A 245 -13.99 -9.95 -22.32
N ASP A 246 -13.54 -10.78 -21.39
CA ASP A 246 -13.92 -12.19 -21.28
C ASP A 246 -15.43 -12.33 -20.99
N ALA A 247 -15.97 -11.42 -20.18
CA ALA A 247 -17.40 -11.36 -19.90
C ALA A 247 -18.25 -10.74 -21.02
N ARG A 248 -17.61 -10.11 -22.02
CA ARG A 248 -18.25 -9.46 -23.18
C ARG A 248 -19.30 -8.41 -22.81
N TRP A 249 -19.06 -7.67 -21.73
CA TRP A 249 -20.02 -6.67 -21.25
C TRP A 249 -20.01 -5.36 -22.02
N ILE A 250 -18.88 -5.02 -22.65
CA ILE A 250 -18.78 -3.85 -23.51
C ILE A 250 -18.89 -4.31 -24.96
N PRO A 251 -19.83 -3.76 -25.76
CA PRO A 251 -19.99 -4.13 -27.15
C PRO A 251 -18.77 -3.69 -27.99
N GLY A 252 -18.43 -4.50 -28.99
CA GLY A 252 -17.37 -4.22 -29.95
C GLY A 252 -16.25 -5.25 -29.91
N THR A 253 -15.25 -5.04 -30.78
CA THR A 253 -14.03 -5.84 -30.78
C THR A 253 -12.99 -5.14 -29.93
N PRO A 254 -12.41 -5.80 -28.90
CA PRO A 254 -11.33 -5.23 -28.13
C PRO A 254 -10.18 -4.79 -29.04
N ARG A 255 -9.68 -3.57 -28.83
CA ARG A 255 -8.43 -3.12 -29.45
C ARG A 255 -7.24 -3.78 -28.75
N PRO A 256 -6.05 -3.82 -29.38
CA PRO A 256 -4.83 -4.17 -28.66
C PRO A 256 -4.69 -3.36 -27.37
N ALA A 257 -4.24 -4.02 -26.30
CA ALA A 257 -3.99 -3.34 -25.04
C ALA A 257 -2.92 -2.25 -25.25
N PRO A 258 -3.12 -1.03 -24.72
CA PRO A 258 -2.13 0.02 -24.85
C PRO A 258 -0.84 -0.38 -24.11
N THR A 259 0.29 0.06 -24.63
CA THR A 259 1.57 0.04 -23.95
C THR A 259 1.55 0.99 -22.75
N MET A 260 2.48 0.80 -21.82
CA MET A 260 2.63 1.71 -20.68
C MET A 260 2.92 3.15 -21.14
N ASP A 261 3.75 3.31 -22.17
CA ASP A 261 4.11 4.61 -22.73
C ASP A 261 2.90 5.32 -23.32
N GLU A 262 2.03 4.62 -24.06
CA GLU A 262 0.79 5.19 -24.59
C GLU A 262 -0.17 5.63 -23.48
N VAL A 263 -0.28 4.86 -22.39
CA VAL A 263 -1.10 5.24 -21.23
C VAL A 263 -0.54 6.49 -20.55
N LEU A 264 0.78 6.55 -20.36
CA LEU A 264 1.46 7.69 -19.74
C LEU A 264 1.37 8.95 -20.60
N ASP A 265 1.56 8.84 -21.91
CA ASP A 265 1.42 9.96 -22.84
C ASP A 265 -0.02 10.51 -22.86
N ALA A 266 -1.02 9.64 -22.79
CA ALA A 266 -2.43 10.03 -22.75
C ALA A 266 -2.81 10.70 -21.41
N ALA A 267 -2.34 10.16 -20.28
CA ALA A 267 -2.66 10.69 -18.96
C ALA A 267 -1.88 11.97 -18.63
N TYR A 268 -0.65 12.11 -19.13
CA TYR A 268 0.29 13.16 -18.77
C TYR A 268 1.06 13.71 -19.99
N PRO A 269 0.38 14.43 -20.91
CA PRO A 269 0.96 14.87 -22.18
C PRO A 269 2.14 15.86 -22.09
N SER A 270 2.55 16.28 -20.88
CA SER A 270 3.57 17.31 -20.67
C SER A 270 5.00 16.82 -20.39
N ARG A 271 5.28 15.50 -20.39
CA ARG A 271 6.62 14.88 -20.19
C ARG A 271 7.47 15.38 -19.00
N ARG A 272 6.93 16.19 -18.07
CA ARG A 272 7.67 16.69 -16.88
C ARG A 272 7.97 15.61 -15.83
N PHE A 273 7.70 14.35 -16.13
CA PHE A 273 7.65 13.26 -15.15
C PHE A 273 8.86 12.33 -15.13
N ASP A 274 9.85 12.50 -16.01
CA ASP A 274 11.11 11.72 -15.96
C ASP A 274 11.78 11.77 -14.57
N ALA A 275 11.51 12.83 -13.77
CA ALA A 275 12.00 12.99 -12.41
C ALA A 275 11.30 12.13 -11.33
N MET A 276 10.09 11.63 -11.56
CA MET A 276 9.38 10.75 -10.61
C MET A 276 9.71 9.26 -10.82
N HIS A 277 10.33 8.94 -11.96
CA HIS A 277 10.75 7.60 -12.35
C HIS A 277 12.21 7.31 -12.03
N ALA A 278 13.00 8.31 -11.61
CA ALA A 278 14.20 8.00 -10.86
C ALA A 278 13.73 7.16 -9.67
N PRO A 279 14.18 5.90 -9.53
CA PRO A 279 13.74 5.09 -8.42
C PRO A 279 13.91 5.95 -7.18
N TYR A 280 12.90 5.95 -6.30
CA TYR A 280 13.16 6.13 -4.89
C TYR A 280 14.08 4.96 -4.51
N ALA A 281 15.35 5.03 -4.93
CA ALA A 281 16.41 4.17 -4.52
C ALA A 281 16.60 4.58 -3.07
N VAL A 282 15.78 3.97 -2.22
CA VAL A 282 16.09 3.83 -0.81
C VAL A 282 17.51 3.33 -0.83
N ASP A 283 18.45 4.15 -0.34
CA ASP A 283 19.86 3.80 -0.28
C ASP A 283 19.94 2.35 0.20
N PRO A 284 20.59 1.42 -0.51
CA PRO A 284 20.66 0.03 -0.08
C PRO A 284 21.32 -0.11 1.30
N ASN A 285 22.05 0.91 1.77
CA ASN A 285 22.58 1.00 3.12
C ASN A 285 21.58 1.56 4.14
N TRP A 286 20.40 2.01 3.75
CA TRP A 286 19.39 2.58 4.64
C TRP A 286 19.05 1.63 5.80
N PRO A 287 18.85 0.31 5.61
CA PRO A 287 18.66 -0.61 6.73
C PRO A 287 19.83 -0.60 7.72
N ARG A 288 21.07 -0.40 7.24
CA ARG A 288 22.28 -0.32 8.07
C ARG A 288 22.37 1.02 8.82
N VAL A 289 22.11 2.13 8.13
CA VAL A 289 22.07 3.48 8.73
C VAL A 289 20.99 3.55 9.81
N LEU A 290 19.83 2.99 9.53
CA LEU A 290 18.70 2.88 10.45
C LEU A 290 19.04 2.02 11.67
N ARG A 291 19.66 0.85 11.47
CA ARG A 291 20.14 -0.01 12.56
C ARG A 291 21.13 0.73 13.46
N GLN A 292 22.08 1.47 12.88
CA GLN A 292 23.05 2.25 13.66
C GLN A 292 22.37 3.38 14.45
N ALA A 293 21.47 4.14 13.81
CA ALA A 293 20.72 5.20 14.49
C ALA A 293 19.84 4.68 15.64
N MET A 294 19.27 3.48 15.50
CA MET A 294 18.51 2.82 16.56
C MET A 294 19.38 2.34 17.71
N LEU A 295 20.57 1.80 17.42
CA LEU A 295 21.55 1.42 18.45
C LEU A 295 22.05 2.65 19.21
N ASP A 296 22.42 3.71 18.48
CA ASP A 296 22.85 4.98 19.05
C ASP A 296 21.75 5.61 19.92
N ALA A 297 20.48 5.54 19.50
CA ALA A 297 19.36 6.03 20.30
C ALA A 297 19.16 5.22 21.59
N LYS A 298 19.27 3.88 21.51
CA LYS A 298 19.16 2.99 22.67
C LYS A 298 20.27 3.21 23.69
N GLU A 299 21.45 3.60 23.23
CA GLU A 299 22.61 3.89 24.08
C GLU A 299 22.68 5.36 24.54
N GLY A 300 21.64 6.16 24.23
CA GLY A 300 21.57 7.57 24.60
C GLY A 300 22.53 8.47 23.81
N ARG A 301 23.17 7.95 22.76
CA ARG A 301 24.09 8.71 21.87
C ARG A 301 23.34 9.59 20.87
N LEU A 302 22.07 9.28 20.60
CA LEU A 302 21.17 10.08 19.77
C LEU A 302 19.82 10.28 20.50
N PRO A 303 19.31 11.52 20.63
CA PRO A 303 17.92 11.72 21.03
C PRO A 303 17.00 11.03 20.02
N ALA A 304 15.98 10.28 20.46
CA ALA A 304 15.03 9.60 19.57
C ALA A 304 14.34 10.54 18.56
N GLU A 305 14.31 11.83 18.87
CA GLU A 305 13.78 12.92 18.05
C GLU A 305 14.70 13.33 16.89
N ARG A 306 15.98 12.92 16.90
CA ARG A 306 17.00 13.27 15.91
C ARG A 306 17.39 12.12 14.99
N VAL A 307 16.63 11.02 14.97
CA VAL A 307 16.76 10.00 13.91
C VAL A 307 16.49 10.71 12.58
N PRO A 308 17.45 10.76 11.64
CA PRO A 308 17.31 11.56 10.42
C PRO A 308 16.09 11.07 9.63
N LEU A 309 15.09 11.94 9.50
CA LEU A 309 14.03 11.78 8.51
C LEU A 309 14.69 11.91 7.14
N ALA A 310 14.74 10.81 6.39
CA ALA A 310 15.26 10.85 5.03
C ALA A 310 14.49 11.91 4.22
N ARG A 311 15.18 12.97 3.81
CA ARG A 311 14.83 13.62 2.54
C ARG A 311 15.62 12.86 1.48
N PRO A 312 14.98 12.39 0.39
CA PRO A 312 15.73 11.83 -0.71
C PRO A 312 16.74 12.87 -1.21
N PRO A 313 17.94 12.47 -1.64
CA PRO A 313 18.87 13.39 -2.25
C PRO A 313 18.19 14.07 -3.44
N MET A 314 18.31 15.39 -3.52
CA MET A 314 17.84 16.15 -4.67
C MET A 314 18.58 15.65 -5.93
N PRO A 315 17.93 15.60 -7.10
CA PRO A 315 18.59 15.26 -8.34
C PRO A 315 19.84 16.12 -8.54
N SER A 316 20.94 15.50 -8.99
CA SER A 316 22.17 16.21 -9.32
C SER A 316 21.87 17.34 -10.31
N GLY A 317 22.09 18.59 -9.88
CA GLY A 317 21.86 19.80 -10.69
C GLY A 317 20.90 20.84 -10.07
N MET A 318 20.21 20.53 -8.98
CA MET A 318 19.43 21.54 -8.24
C MET A 318 20.24 22.13 -7.07
N THR A 319 20.72 23.37 -7.22
CA THR A 319 21.20 24.16 -6.08
C THR A 319 20.02 24.56 -5.19
N PRO A 320 20.10 24.37 -3.86
CA PRO A 320 19.07 24.88 -2.96
C PRO A 320 18.98 26.41 -3.09
N PRO A 321 17.77 27.00 -2.98
CA PRO A 321 17.64 28.44 -2.95
C PRO A 321 18.44 29.02 -1.78
N PRO A 322 19.04 30.21 -1.93
CA PRO A 322 19.77 30.85 -0.85
C PRO A 322 18.86 31.06 0.36
N PRO A 323 19.39 30.90 1.58
CA PRO A 323 18.61 31.12 2.80
C PRO A 323 18.05 32.55 2.80
N GLY A 324 16.72 32.68 2.89
CA GLY A 324 16.02 33.98 2.88
C GLY A 324 15.25 34.29 1.59
N ALA A 325 15.32 33.45 0.55
CA ALA A 325 14.42 33.58 -0.59
C ALA A 325 12.99 33.18 -0.16
N GLY A 326 12.12 34.17 0.02
CA GLY A 326 10.68 33.93 0.15
C GLY A 326 10.14 33.16 -1.06
N PRO A 327 9.02 32.43 -0.91
CA PRO A 327 8.43 31.70 -2.03
C PRO A 327 8.12 32.66 -3.19
N PRO A 328 8.40 32.27 -4.44
CA PRO A 328 8.01 33.08 -5.59
C PRO A 328 6.50 33.29 -5.54
N THR A 329 6.07 34.54 -5.73
CA THR A 329 4.66 34.89 -5.88
C THR A 329 4.08 34.08 -7.04
N ALA A 330 3.06 33.26 -6.74
CA ALA A 330 2.37 32.51 -7.76
C ALA A 330 1.76 33.49 -8.79
N PRO A 331 1.95 33.27 -10.10
CA PRO A 331 1.25 34.07 -11.10
C PRO A 331 -0.25 33.87 -10.93
N THR A 332 -0.99 34.97 -11.02
CA THR A 332 -2.46 34.96 -11.00
C THR A 332 -2.96 34.01 -12.08
N PRO A 333 -3.80 33.02 -11.77
CA PRO A 333 -4.31 32.10 -12.78
C PRO A 333 -5.14 32.90 -13.79
N ALA A 334 -4.78 32.77 -15.07
CA ALA A 334 -5.58 33.29 -16.16
C ALA A 334 -6.96 32.62 -16.14
N THR A 335 -8.02 33.42 -16.30
CA THR A 335 -9.38 32.94 -16.43
C THR A 335 -9.46 31.94 -17.59
N PRO A 336 -9.94 30.71 -17.38
CA PRO A 336 -10.10 29.77 -18.48
C PRO A 336 -11.12 30.32 -19.49
N PRO A 337 -10.91 30.12 -20.80
CA PRO A 337 -11.89 30.51 -21.80
C PRO A 337 -13.18 29.70 -21.59
N PRO A 338 -14.36 30.26 -21.93
CA PRO A 338 -15.60 29.52 -21.90
C PRO A 338 -15.54 28.33 -22.86
N TYR A 339 -16.10 27.20 -22.44
CA TYR A 339 -16.25 26.03 -23.29
C TYR A 339 -17.13 26.37 -24.50
N PRO A 340 -16.77 25.92 -25.72
CA PRO A 340 -17.68 26.03 -26.85
C PRO A 340 -18.91 25.15 -26.60
N ASP A 341 -20.08 25.72 -26.82
CA ASP A 341 -21.34 24.98 -26.87
C ASP A 341 -21.21 23.89 -27.96
N VAL A 342 -21.39 22.63 -27.55
CA VAL A 342 -21.44 21.50 -28.47
C VAL A 342 -22.92 21.22 -28.77
N PRO A 343 -23.31 21.10 -30.06
CA PRO A 343 -24.70 21.02 -30.51
C PRO A 343 -25.45 19.74 -30.09
#